data_AF-A0A2A4W6X6-F1
#
_entry.id   AF-A0A2A4W6X6-F1
#
_cell.length_a   1.000
_cell.length_b   1.000
_cell.length_c   1.000
_cell.angle_alpha   90.00
_cell.angle_beta   90.00
_cell.angle_gamma   90.00
#
_symmetry.space_group_name_H-M   'P 1'
#
loop_
_entity.id
_entity.type
_entity.pdbx_description
1 polymer ?
#
loop_
_entity_poly.entity_id
_entity_poly.type
_entity_poly.pdbx_seq_one_letter_code
_entity_poly.pdbx_strand_id
1 'polypeptide(L)'
;MAVVFNKYIIGFFLIFSSFIVIAEGTEIEFEKKMMSMALKEFLNAKKAAENIIDSCEKMEENIVIPRSSVLSIDLSLRDLEISLYYLNRKARDDCEGSYLAQFYVSASRYRTTAKHYDREAGEALPYTEEKLYGSAWREFRIKLDYYGIEASKRKALENIVELKKPFNLHKTLGELGVH
;
A
#
# COMPACT_ATOMS: atom_id res chain seq x y z
N MET A 1 -25.22 73.47 -23.91
CA MET A 1 -24.48 72.21 -24.06
C MET A 1 -25.19 71.13 -23.25
N ALA A 2 -26.02 70.32 -23.90
CA ALA A 2 -26.78 69.26 -23.26
C ALA A 2 -26.01 67.94 -23.41
N VAL A 3 -25.60 67.34 -22.28
CA VAL A 3 -24.96 66.03 -22.25
C VAL A 3 -26.05 64.99 -22.50
N VAL A 4 -26.06 64.39 -23.69
CA VAL A 4 -26.92 63.26 -24.03
C VAL A 4 -26.33 62.03 -23.35
N PHE A 5 -26.73 61.78 -22.11
CA PHE A 5 -26.34 60.57 -21.37
C PHE A 5 -27.03 59.37 -22.02
N ASN A 6 -26.22 58.53 -22.67
CA ASN A 6 -26.67 57.42 -23.48
C ASN A 6 -27.23 56.29 -22.59
N LYS A 7 -28.57 56.15 -22.54
CA LYS A 7 -29.29 55.18 -21.68
C LYS A 7 -28.91 53.71 -21.92
N TYR A 8 -28.22 53.41 -23.03
CA TYR A 8 -27.78 52.04 -23.37
C TYR A 8 -26.53 51.57 -22.60
N ILE A 9 -25.76 52.47 -21.97
CA ILE A 9 -24.53 52.08 -21.24
C ILE A 9 -24.86 51.41 -19.90
N ILE A 10 -25.95 51.84 -19.24
CA ILE A 10 -26.39 51.27 -17.95
C ILE A 10 -26.94 49.85 -18.12
N GLY A 11 -27.62 49.57 -19.24
CA GLY A 11 -28.14 48.23 -19.53
C GLY A 11 -27.05 47.19 -19.79
N PHE A 12 -25.93 47.58 -20.41
CA PHE A 12 -24.83 46.68 -20.71
C PHE A 12 -24.03 46.27 -19.46
N PHE A 13 -23.91 47.17 -18.47
CA PHE A 13 -23.26 46.86 -17.19
C PHE A 13 -24.08 45.89 -16.31
N LEU A 14 -25.41 45.96 -16.35
CA LEU A 14 -26.28 45.08 -15.56
C LEU A 14 -26.30 43.63 -16.07
N ILE A 15 -26.09 43.41 -17.37
CA ILE A 15 -26.00 42.07 -17.96
C ILE A 15 -24.64 41.42 -17.62
N PHE A 16 -23.56 42.18 -17.48
CA PHE A 16 -22.26 41.61 -17.08
C PHE A 16 -22.20 41.27 -15.59
N SER A 17 -22.95 41.95 -14.72
CA SER A 17 -22.98 41.63 -13.28
C SER A 17 -23.74 40.35 -12.92
N SER A 18 -24.66 39.87 -13.77
CA SER A 18 -25.43 38.64 -13.50
C SER A 18 -24.67 37.36 -13.83
N PHE A 19 -23.54 37.42 -14.56
CA PHE A 19 -22.70 36.25 -14.84
C PHE A 19 -21.63 35.95 -13.78
N ILE A 20 -21.41 36.85 -12.81
CA ILE A 20 -20.29 36.72 -11.86
C ILE A 20 -20.63 35.81 -10.65
N VAL A 21 -21.92 35.53 -10.39
CA VAL A 21 -22.34 34.86 -9.13
C VAL A 21 -22.50 33.32 -9.27
N ILE A 22 -22.32 32.75 -10.47
CA ILE A 22 -22.58 31.31 -10.71
C ILE A 22 -21.30 30.44 -10.58
N ALA A 23 -20.10 31.04 -10.57
CA ALA A 23 -18.84 30.28 -10.53
C ALA A 23 -18.52 29.67 -9.15
N GLU A 24 -18.69 30.42 -8.05
CA GLU A 24 -18.30 29.97 -6.69
C GLU A 24 -19.10 28.76 -6.21
N GLY A 25 -20.40 28.66 -6.56
CA GLY A 25 -21.23 27.51 -6.18
C GLY A 25 -20.80 26.20 -6.85
N THR A 26 -20.30 26.27 -8.08
CA THR A 26 -19.85 25.10 -8.84
C THR A 26 -18.49 24.57 -8.35
N GLU A 27 -17.61 25.45 -7.89
CA GLU A 27 -16.27 25.08 -7.40
C GLU A 27 -16.34 24.34 -6.06
N ILE A 28 -17.17 24.82 -5.13
CA ILE A 28 -17.38 24.16 -3.83
C ILE A 28 -18.03 22.78 -4.00
N GLU A 29 -18.97 22.63 -4.95
CA GLU A 29 -19.58 21.33 -5.23
C GLU A 29 -18.59 20.36 -5.88
N PHE A 30 -17.70 20.87 -6.74
CA PHE A 30 -16.64 20.09 -7.37
C PHE A 30 -15.60 19.62 -6.34
N GLU A 31 -15.14 20.49 -5.44
CA GLU A 31 -14.26 20.13 -4.31
C GLU A 31 -14.85 18.97 -3.50
N LYS A 32 -16.12 19.10 -3.09
CA LYS A 32 -16.81 18.06 -2.30
C LYS A 32 -16.86 16.72 -3.04
N LYS A 33 -17.13 16.73 -4.35
CA LYS A 33 -17.16 15.51 -5.17
C LYS A 33 -15.77 14.88 -5.30
N MET A 34 -14.74 15.68 -5.54
CA MET A 34 -13.35 15.19 -5.63
C MET A 34 -12.88 14.58 -4.30
N MET A 35 -13.14 15.25 -3.19
CA MET A 35 -12.83 14.74 -1.84
C MET A 35 -13.59 13.46 -1.53
N SER A 36 -14.89 13.42 -1.81
CA SER A 36 -15.72 12.23 -1.58
C SER A 36 -15.26 11.03 -2.42
N MET A 37 -14.89 11.26 -3.68
CA MET A 37 -14.36 10.22 -4.55
C MET A 37 -13.03 9.67 -4.02
N ALA A 38 -12.09 10.54 -3.66
CA ALA A 38 -10.79 10.13 -3.13
C ALA A 38 -10.93 9.37 -1.79
N LEU A 39 -11.81 9.82 -0.89
CA LEU A 39 -12.11 9.12 0.36
C LEU A 39 -12.71 7.72 0.10
N LYS A 40 -13.65 7.62 -0.84
CA LYS A 40 -14.27 6.33 -1.20
C LYS A 40 -13.24 5.34 -1.76
N GLU A 41 -12.35 5.80 -2.65
CA GLU A 41 -11.26 4.97 -3.17
C GLU A 41 -10.33 4.49 -2.05
N PHE A 42 -9.97 5.38 -1.12
CA PHE A 42 -9.16 5.04 0.05
C PHE A 42 -9.84 3.99 0.93
N LEU A 43 -11.10 4.18 1.33
CA LEU A 43 -11.82 3.25 2.20
C LEU A 43 -12.01 1.88 1.55
N ASN A 44 -12.28 1.84 0.25
CA ASN A 44 -12.37 0.58 -0.49
C ASN A 44 -11.04 -0.17 -0.51
N ALA A 45 -9.94 0.55 -0.79
CA ALA A 45 -8.61 -0.06 -0.81
C ALA A 45 -8.16 -0.50 0.59
N LYS A 46 -8.47 0.26 1.64
CA LYS A 46 -8.24 -0.10 3.05
C LYS A 46 -8.94 -1.40 3.39
N LYS A 47 -10.24 -1.50 3.13
CA LYS A 47 -11.03 -2.71 3.39
C LYS A 47 -10.50 -3.92 2.61
N ALA A 48 -10.09 -3.72 1.35
CA ALA A 48 -9.52 -4.79 0.54
C ALA A 48 -8.17 -5.28 1.11
N ALA A 49 -7.32 -4.35 1.57
CA ALA A 49 -6.05 -4.68 2.23
C ALA A 49 -6.27 -5.43 3.56
N GLU A 50 -7.17 -4.96 4.42
CA GLU A 50 -7.52 -5.64 5.68
C GLU A 50 -8.01 -7.06 5.43
N ASN A 51 -8.94 -7.23 4.48
CA ASN A 51 -9.47 -8.56 4.14
C ASN A 51 -8.39 -9.53 3.64
N ILE A 52 -7.44 -9.06 2.82
CA ILE A 52 -6.39 -9.96 2.30
C ILE A 52 -5.36 -10.29 3.40
N ILE A 53 -5.02 -9.32 4.28
CA ILE A 53 -4.14 -9.56 5.43
C ILE A 53 -4.73 -10.65 6.31
N ASP A 54 -6.00 -10.51 6.71
CA ASP A 54 -6.71 -11.51 7.51
C ASP A 54 -6.73 -12.89 6.83
N SER A 55 -6.87 -12.92 5.51
CA SER A 55 -6.85 -14.17 4.73
C SER A 55 -5.46 -14.81 4.69
N CYS A 56 -4.40 -14.00 4.52
CA CYS A 56 -3.02 -14.47 4.49
C CYS A 56 -2.58 -14.96 5.88
N GLU A 57 -2.97 -14.27 6.96
CA GLU A 57 -2.70 -14.69 8.34
C GLU A 57 -3.40 -16.01 8.69
N LYS A 58 -4.66 -16.19 8.29
CA LYS A 58 -5.35 -17.50 8.44
C LYS A 58 -4.68 -18.61 7.64
N MET A 59 -4.09 -18.30 6.49
CA MET A 59 -3.30 -19.28 5.75
C MET A 59 -2.06 -19.67 6.56
N GLU A 60 -1.36 -18.68 7.13
CA GLU A 60 -0.14 -18.84 7.93
C GLU A 60 -0.31 -19.86 9.07
N GLU A 61 -1.44 -19.83 9.76
CA GLU A 61 -1.75 -20.73 10.89
C GLU A 61 -1.82 -22.21 10.48
N ASN A 62 -2.17 -22.48 9.23
CA ASN A 62 -2.45 -23.83 8.72
C ASN A 62 -1.28 -24.43 7.92
N ILE A 63 -0.28 -23.62 7.55
CA ILE A 63 0.89 -24.11 6.83
C ILE A 63 1.88 -24.77 7.80
N VAL A 64 2.22 -26.02 7.50
CA VAL A 64 3.25 -26.79 8.21
C VAL A 64 4.40 -27.05 7.25
N ILE A 65 5.59 -26.57 7.59
CA ILE A 65 6.77 -26.78 6.76
C ILE A 65 7.33 -28.19 7.03
N PRO A 66 7.47 -29.06 6.01
CA PRO A 66 7.96 -30.42 6.22
C PRO A 66 9.42 -30.40 6.68
N ARG A 67 9.66 -30.75 7.95
CA ARG A 67 10.99 -30.77 8.56
C ARG A 67 12.00 -31.60 7.76
N SER A 68 11.60 -32.78 7.27
CA SER A 68 12.46 -33.66 6.49
C SER A 68 12.91 -33.02 5.17
N SER A 69 12.01 -32.33 4.47
CA SER A 69 12.33 -31.65 3.21
C SER A 69 13.34 -30.53 3.40
N VAL A 70 13.18 -29.73 4.47
CA VAL A 70 14.09 -28.63 4.78
C VAL A 70 15.45 -29.14 5.26
N LEU A 71 15.46 -30.07 6.24
CA LEU A 71 16.70 -30.56 6.83
C LEU A 71 17.51 -31.48 5.90
N SER A 72 16.90 -31.99 4.82
CA SER A 72 17.64 -32.70 3.78
C SER A 72 18.59 -31.81 2.97
N ILE A 73 18.38 -30.49 3.03
CA ILE A 73 19.20 -29.49 2.35
C ILE A 73 20.30 -29.07 3.34
N ASP A 74 21.53 -29.42 3.02
CA ASP A 74 22.71 -29.05 3.82
C ASP A 74 22.87 -27.52 3.85
N LEU A 75 22.39 -26.87 4.90
CA LEU A 75 22.50 -25.42 5.10
C LEU A 75 23.10 -25.15 6.47
N SER A 76 23.90 -24.10 6.58
CA SER A 76 24.27 -23.58 7.89
C SER A 76 23.01 -23.04 8.59
N LEU A 77 23.02 -23.00 9.92
CA LEU A 77 21.91 -22.47 10.70
C LEU A 77 21.52 -21.05 10.25
N ARG A 78 22.52 -20.20 10.05
CA ARG A 78 22.35 -18.83 9.59
C ARG A 78 21.74 -18.76 8.19
N ASP A 79 22.20 -19.59 7.26
CA ASP A 79 21.66 -19.62 5.89
C ASP A 79 20.22 -20.12 5.86
N LEU A 80 19.87 -21.06 6.74
CA LEU A 80 18.51 -21.54 6.92
C LEU A 80 17.60 -20.42 7.43
N GLU A 81 18.00 -19.68 8.46
CA GLU A 81 17.25 -18.52 8.98
C GLU A 81 17.02 -17.45 7.91
N ILE A 82 18.09 -17.05 7.21
CA ILE A 82 18.02 -16.07 6.13
C ILE A 82 17.06 -16.55 5.04
N SER A 83 17.15 -17.83 4.67
CA SER A 83 16.30 -18.41 3.63
C SER A 83 14.83 -18.45 4.04
N LEU A 84 14.53 -18.90 5.26
CA LEU A 84 13.16 -18.96 5.75
C LEU A 84 12.56 -17.56 5.90
N TYR A 85 13.34 -16.59 6.38
CA TYR A 85 12.90 -15.20 6.43
C TYR A 85 12.58 -14.68 5.02
N TYR A 86 13.52 -14.83 4.07
CA TYR A 86 13.35 -14.36 2.71
C TYR A 86 12.14 -15.00 2.01
N LEU A 87 12.00 -16.33 2.13
CA LEU A 87 10.90 -17.07 1.50
C LEU A 87 9.55 -16.73 2.12
N ASN A 88 9.47 -16.56 3.45
CA ASN A 88 8.24 -16.11 4.09
C ASN A 88 7.86 -14.70 3.61
N ARG A 89 8.82 -13.77 3.58
CA ARG A 89 8.58 -12.40 3.11
C ARG A 89 8.08 -12.40 1.66
N LYS A 90 8.75 -13.15 0.79
CA LYS A 90 8.33 -13.32 -0.62
C LYS A 90 6.90 -13.88 -0.70
N ALA A 91 6.59 -14.92 0.06
CA ALA A 91 5.26 -15.52 0.05
C ALA A 91 4.17 -14.57 0.59
N ARG A 92 4.50 -13.72 1.59
CA ARG A 92 3.62 -12.64 2.03
C ARG A 92 3.42 -11.60 0.94
N ASP A 93 4.49 -11.13 0.30
CA ASP A 93 4.41 -10.14 -0.78
C ASP A 93 3.54 -10.67 -1.95
N ASP A 94 3.68 -11.96 -2.29
CA ASP A 94 2.83 -12.63 -3.28
C ASP A 94 1.36 -12.74 -2.83
N CYS A 95 1.09 -12.81 -1.51
CA CYS A 95 -0.25 -12.95 -0.94
C CYS A 95 -0.98 -11.59 -0.80
N GLU A 96 -0.33 -10.57 -0.23
CA GLU A 96 -0.96 -9.30 0.16
C GLU A 96 -0.43 -8.08 -0.61
N GLY A 97 0.69 -8.20 -1.33
CA GLY A 97 1.46 -7.06 -1.85
C GLY A 97 0.70 -6.15 -2.81
N SER A 98 -0.12 -6.72 -3.72
CA SER A 98 -0.90 -5.90 -4.66
C SER A 98 -1.96 -5.04 -3.98
N TYR A 99 -2.59 -5.57 -2.92
CA TYR A 99 -3.63 -4.86 -2.18
C TYR A 99 -3.03 -3.81 -1.26
N LEU A 100 -1.89 -4.11 -0.62
CA LEU A 100 -1.11 -3.12 0.12
C LEU A 100 -0.70 -1.97 -0.80
N ALA A 101 -0.14 -2.26 -1.99
CA ALA A 101 0.23 -1.23 -2.96
C ALA A 101 -0.97 -0.35 -3.35
N GLN A 102 -2.13 -0.93 -3.63
CA GLN A 102 -3.36 -0.19 -3.93
C GLN A 102 -3.81 0.68 -2.75
N PHE A 103 -3.79 0.13 -1.54
CA PHE A 103 -4.09 0.88 -0.32
C PHE A 103 -3.20 2.11 -0.18
N TYR A 104 -1.89 1.95 -0.36
CA TYR A 104 -0.95 3.08 -0.25
C TYR A 104 -1.13 4.12 -1.36
N VAL A 105 -1.38 3.70 -2.61
CA VAL A 105 -1.67 4.62 -3.71
C VAL A 105 -2.94 5.41 -3.43
N SER A 106 -4.02 4.76 -3.00
CA SER A 106 -5.29 5.42 -2.68
C SER A 106 -5.17 6.34 -1.47
N ALA A 107 -4.41 5.95 -0.44
CA ALA A 107 -4.11 6.82 0.70
C ALA A 107 -3.33 8.08 0.28
N SER A 108 -2.33 7.92 -0.60
CA SER A 108 -1.57 9.05 -1.15
C SER A 108 -2.44 10.00 -1.98
N ARG A 109 -3.32 9.45 -2.84
CA ARG A 109 -4.32 10.24 -3.58
C ARG A 109 -5.23 11.01 -2.64
N TYR A 110 -5.78 10.37 -1.61
CA TYR A 110 -6.63 11.05 -0.65
C TYR A 110 -5.90 12.17 0.11
N ARG A 111 -4.67 11.92 0.57
CA ARG A 111 -3.83 12.94 1.20
C ARG A 111 -3.54 14.12 0.31
N THR A 112 -3.17 13.86 -0.95
CA THR A 112 -2.80 14.92 -1.90
C THR A 112 -4.02 15.74 -2.30
N THR A 113 -5.19 15.11 -2.50
CA THR A 113 -6.46 15.82 -2.72
C THR A 113 -6.85 16.65 -1.50
N ALA A 114 -6.76 16.09 -0.28
CA ALA A 114 -7.06 16.83 0.96
C ALA A 114 -6.15 18.05 1.11
N LYS A 115 -4.84 17.87 0.90
CA LYS A 115 -3.86 18.97 0.93
C LYS A 115 -4.14 20.05 -0.11
N HIS A 116 -4.57 19.68 -1.32
CA HIS A 116 -4.88 20.63 -2.39
C HIS A 116 -6.02 21.59 -2.01
N TYR A 117 -6.98 21.12 -1.21
CA TYR A 117 -8.13 21.89 -0.75
C TYR A 117 -8.01 22.36 0.72
N ASP A 118 -6.80 22.38 1.28
CA ASP A 118 -6.53 22.77 2.68
C ASP A 118 -7.39 22.01 3.72
N ARG A 119 -7.62 20.72 3.47
CA ARG A 119 -8.34 19.80 4.37
C ARG A 119 -7.40 18.79 5.02
N GLU A 120 -7.82 18.25 6.16
CA GLU A 120 -7.14 17.14 6.80
C GLU A 120 -7.51 15.79 6.16
N ALA A 121 -6.54 14.91 5.98
CA ALA A 121 -6.73 13.58 5.41
C ALA A 121 -7.18 12.52 6.45
N GLY A 122 -7.50 12.92 7.69
CA GLY A 122 -7.96 12.03 8.74
C GLY A 122 -7.09 10.78 8.89
N GLU A 123 -7.70 9.59 8.80
CA GLU A 123 -7.03 8.28 8.97
C GLU A 123 -5.88 7.98 7.99
N ALA A 124 -5.72 8.74 6.91
CA ALA A 124 -4.64 8.54 5.93
C ALA A 124 -3.31 9.24 6.32
N LEU A 125 -3.07 9.51 7.62
CA LEU A 125 -1.92 10.27 8.13
C LEU A 125 -0.53 9.78 7.61
N PRO A 126 0.51 10.64 7.65
CA PRO A 126 1.76 10.48 6.88
C PRO A 126 2.66 9.29 7.24
N TYR A 127 2.35 8.55 8.30
CA TYR A 127 3.21 7.47 8.83
C TYR A 127 3.26 6.20 7.95
N THR A 128 2.67 6.22 6.76
CA THR A 128 2.76 5.09 5.84
C THR A 128 4.14 4.96 5.19
N GLU A 129 4.86 6.07 4.97
CA GLU A 129 6.16 6.03 4.26
C GLU A 129 7.29 5.43 5.10
N GLU A 130 7.38 5.76 6.38
CA GLU A 130 8.39 5.16 7.27
C GLU A 130 8.08 3.67 7.55
N LYS A 131 6.79 3.29 7.58
CA LYS A 131 6.38 1.88 7.60
C LYS A 131 6.67 1.14 6.28
N LEU A 132 6.66 1.85 5.15
CA LEU A 132 6.95 1.32 3.80
C LEU A 132 8.44 1.14 3.54
N TYR A 133 9.25 2.12 3.95
CA TYR A 133 10.65 2.23 3.54
C TYR A 133 11.64 2.07 4.69
N GLY A 134 11.20 2.22 5.94
CA GLY A 134 12.05 2.06 7.13
C GLY A 134 12.66 0.66 7.24
N SER A 135 12.01 -0.36 6.66
CA SER A 135 12.54 -1.72 6.55
C SER A 135 13.28 -2.01 5.26
N ALA A 136 13.22 -1.16 4.23
CA ALA A 136 13.71 -1.48 2.88
C ALA A 136 15.20 -1.84 2.85
N TRP A 137 16.03 -1.12 3.63
CA TRP A 137 17.45 -1.47 3.76
C TRP A 137 17.66 -2.87 4.36
N ARG A 138 16.86 -3.23 5.39
CA ARG A 138 16.94 -4.56 6.02
C ARG A 138 16.46 -5.65 5.06
N GLU A 139 15.42 -5.37 4.29
CA GLU A 139 14.92 -6.28 3.25
C GLU A 139 15.95 -6.50 2.14
N PHE A 140 16.61 -5.44 1.66
CA PHE A 140 17.69 -5.57 0.69
C PHE A 140 18.87 -6.36 1.24
N ARG A 141 19.25 -6.14 2.51
CA ARG A 141 20.31 -6.90 3.15
C ARG A 141 19.97 -8.39 3.21
N ILE A 142 18.77 -8.74 3.66
CA ILE A 142 18.35 -10.15 3.75
C ILE A 142 18.28 -10.79 2.36
N LYS A 143 17.81 -10.04 1.36
CA LYS A 143 17.82 -10.49 -0.04
C LYS A 143 19.23 -10.75 -0.55
N LEU A 144 20.19 -9.85 -0.27
CA LEU A 144 21.60 -10.03 -0.64
C LEU A 144 22.21 -11.24 0.06
N ASP A 145 22.00 -11.36 1.37
CA ASP A 145 22.48 -12.49 2.16
C ASP A 145 21.88 -13.81 1.62
N TYR A 146 20.58 -13.82 1.26
CA TYR A 146 19.94 -14.96 0.62
C TYR A 146 20.60 -15.29 -0.71
N TYR A 147 20.80 -14.32 -1.62
CA TYR A 147 21.45 -14.59 -2.91
C TYR A 147 22.93 -14.98 -2.80
N GLY A 148 23.57 -14.73 -1.65
CA GLY A 148 24.90 -15.25 -1.33
C GLY A 148 24.92 -16.77 -1.07
N ILE A 149 23.78 -17.38 -0.77
CA ILE A 149 23.64 -18.83 -0.59
C ILE A 149 23.73 -19.53 -1.96
N GLU A 150 24.37 -20.70 -1.97
CA GLU A 150 24.55 -21.52 -3.17
C GLU A 150 23.22 -21.73 -3.92
N ALA A 151 23.22 -21.49 -5.23
CA ALA A 151 22.01 -21.50 -6.05
C ALA A 151 21.29 -22.86 -6.05
N SER A 152 22.01 -23.98 -5.92
CA SER A 152 21.45 -25.33 -5.82
C SER A 152 20.57 -25.48 -4.57
N LYS A 153 21.08 -25.05 -3.41
CA LYS A 153 20.41 -25.08 -2.11
C LYS A 153 19.19 -24.15 -2.10
N ARG A 154 19.32 -22.95 -2.67
CA ARG A 154 18.19 -22.02 -2.85
C ARG A 154 17.07 -22.62 -3.69
N LYS A 155 17.40 -23.20 -4.84
CA LYS A 155 16.41 -23.86 -5.71
C LYS A 155 15.74 -25.03 -5.00
N ALA A 156 16.48 -25.82 -4.23
CA ALA A 156 15.90 -26.92 -3.45
C ALA A 156 14.85 -26.40 -2.45
N LEU A 157 15.15 -25.32 -1.72
CA LEU A 157 14.18 -24.66 -0.83
C LEU A 157 12.99 -24.08 -1.60
N GLU A 158 13.24 -23.35 -2.70
CA GLU A 158 12.20 -22.75 -3.54
C GLU A 158 11.27 -23.79 -4.19
N ASN A 159 11.67 -25.06 -4.24
CA ASN A 159 10.85 -26.16 -4.72
C ASN A 159 9.91 -26.74 -3.66
N ILE A 160 10.11 -26.43 -2.37
CA ILE A 160 9.19 -26.83 -1.30
C ILE A 160 7.90 -26.00 -1.44
N VAL A 161 6.78 -26.67 -1.69
CA VAL A 161 5.50 -26.01 -2.03
C VAL A 161 4.97 -25.18 -0.87
N GLU A 162 5.17 -25.66 0.35
CA GLU A 162 4.73 -25.01 1.59
C GLU A 162 5.46 -23.68 1.83
N LEU A 163 6.73 -23.56 1.42
CA LEU A 163 7.51 -22.32 1.52
C LEU A 163 7.08 -21.24 0.50
N LYS A 164 6.18 -21.56 -0.44
CA LYS A 164 5.60 -20.60 -1.39
C LYS A 164 4.34 -19.91 -0.86
N LYS A 165 3.89 -20.29 0.33
CA LYS A 165 2.73 -19.70 1.01
C LYS A 165 3.20 -19.02 2.29
N PRO A 166 2.49 -17.98 2.80
CA PRO A 166 2.80 -17.42 4.11
C PRO A 166 2.83 -18.51 5.17
N PHE A 167 3.85 -18.48 6.03
CA PHE A 167 4.01 -19.43 7.13
C PHE A 167 4.55 -18.75 8.38
N ASN A 168 4.28 -19.34 9.55
CA ASN A 168 4.73 -18.78 10.80
C ASN A 168 6.22 -19.05 10.98
N LEU A 169 7.03 -18.02 10.70
CA LEU A 169 8.49 -18.11 10.73
C LEU A 169 9.00 -18.55 12.11
N HIS A 170 8.50 -17.95 13.19
CA HIS A 170 8.98 -18.25 14.53
C HIS A 170 8.66 -19.69 14.94
N LYS A 171 7.43 -20.14 14.70
CA LYS A 171 7.02 -21.54 14.91
C LYS A 171 7.86 -22.49 14.06
N THR A 172 8.05 -22.18 12.78
CA THR A 172 8.84 -23.00 11.85
C THR A 172 10.28 -23.15 12.31
N LEU A 173 10.94 -22.05 12.72
CA LEU A 173 12.29 -22.09 13.27
C LEU A 173 12.37 -22.97 14.52
N GLY A 174 11.42 -22.82 15.45
CA GLY A 174 11.33 -23.66 16.64
C GLY A 174 11.15 -25.15 16.32
N GLU A 175 10.28 -25.49 15.37
CA GLU A 175 10.04 -26.88 14.92
C GLU A 175 11.25 -27.51 14.22
N LEU A 176 12.08 -26.68 13.58
CA LEU A 176 13.34 -27.10 12.96
C LEU A 176 14.50 -27.18 13.95
N GLY A 177 14.31 -26.76 15.21
CA GLY A 177 15.35 -26.77 16.24
C GLY A 177 16.32 -25.59 16.15
N VAL A 178 15.87 -24.47 15.56
CA VAL A 178 16.60 -23.21 15.49
C VAL A 178 16.10 -22.32 16.63
N HIS A 179 16.99 -21.97 17.57
CA HIS A 179 16.69 -21.20 18.79
C HIS A 179 17.44 -19.88 18.81
#